data_AF-A0A0F9RY29-F1
#
_entry.id   AF-A0A0F9RY29-F1
#
_cell.length_a   1.000
_cell.length_b   1.000
_cell.length_c   1.000
_cell.angle_alpha   90.00
_cell.angle_beta   90.00
_cell.angle_gamma   90.00
#
_symmetry.space_group_name_H-M   'P 1'
#
loop_
_entity.id
_entity.type
_entity.pdbx_description
1 polymer ?
#
loop_
_entity_poly.entity_id
_entity_poly.type
_entity_poly.pdbx_seq_one_letter_code
_entity_poly.pdbx_strand_id
1 'polypeptide(L)'
;MTVYEMVRKYGWESVIILNSIPNVRYNSNVFFVDSGHTNALDAADESEHGSGWELPFATLNYAISRCTADQNDVILLAPGHAETLSTTATASGTTITEVGVDKAGVSILGLGTASLRPTFTLSAVAGQIAVLAANVTIENILMVSDIEDLTDMVTLDASSDGATLKNCEFRDGGASKEVIAMVDIATTVDDVAIEGCRFFSTDTNSAGLAAIRFVGTGARAVIKDCFMRGDFNTAAIEASAGQLTDVLIKDNDINNIDAAAGLAVNLKSDATGAVVRNLVFGGLDTSAPIVAAACMACENYATTIETESGNLCPAAGDWAS
;
A
#
# COMPACT_ATOMS: atom_id res chain seq x y z
N MET A 1 -24.16 -9.97 -4.30
CA MET A 1 -24.53 -11.39 -4.46
C MET A 1 -23.65 -12.19 -3.51
N THR A 2 -24.23 -13.04 -2.68
CA THR A 2 -23.45 -13.85 -1.71
C THR A 2 -22.75 -15.01 -2.42
N VAL A 3 -21.68 -15.55 -1.83
CA VAL A 3 -21.01 -16.77 -2.33
C VAL A 3 -21.98 -17.92 -2.55
N TYR A 4 -22.94 -18.11 -1.64
CA TYR A 4 -23.99 -19.13 -1.78
C TYR A 4 -24.82 -18.93 -3.06
N GLU A 5 -25.23 -17.70 -3.35
CA GLU A 5 -26.01 -17.38 -4.55
C GLU A 5 -25.19 -17.55 -5.83
N MET A 6 -23.89 -17.22 -5.81
CA MET A 6 -22.99 -17.45 -6.94
C MET A 6 -22.91 -18.93 -7.29
N VAL A 7 -22.68 -19.79 -6.29
CA VAL A 7 -22.59 -21.25 -6.48
C VAL A 7 -23.93 -21.82 -6.94
N ARG A 8 -25.05 -21.32 -6.40
CA ARG A 8 -26.38 -21.75 -6.83
C ARG A 8 -26.67 -21.37 -8.28
N LYS A 9 -26.23 -20.20 -8.75
CA LYS A 9 -26.54 -19.67 -10.09
C LYS A 9 -25.57 -20.16 -11.17
N TYR A 10 -24.27 -20.21 -10.87
CA TYR A 10 -23.19 -20.51 -11.82
C TYR A 10 -22.56 -21.89 -11.60
N GLY A 11 -22.99 -22.64 -10.58
CA GLY A 11 -22.53 -24.00 -10.33
C GLY A 11 -21.11 -24.08 -9.77
N TRP A 12 -20.44 -25.21 -10.00
CA TRP A 12 -19.11 -25.49 -9.45
C TRP A 12 -18.00 -24.57 -10.02
N GLU A 13 -18.21 -23.96 -11.19
CA GLU A 13 -17.20 -23.08 -11.81
C GLU A 13 -16.96 -21.81 -10.97
N SER A 14 -17.97 -21.27 -10.29
CA SER A 14 -17.76 -20.15 -9.38
C SER A 14 -16.94 -20.56 -8.15
N VAL A 15 -17.00 -21.82 -7.71
CA VAL A 15 -16.16 -22.32 -6.61
C VAL A 15 -14.68 -22.32 -7.00
N ILE A 16 -14.35 -22.59 -8.26
CA ILE A 16 -12.96 -22.57 -8.75
C ILE A 16 -12.40 -21.14 -8.71
N ILE A 17 -13.20 -20.15 -9.12
CA ILE A 17 -12.82 -18.73 -9.06
C ILE A 17 -12.73 -18.25 -7.61
N LEU A 18 -13.72 -18.57 -6.77
CA LEU A 18 -13.75 -18.15 -5.36
C LEU A 18 -12.66 -18.80 -4.51
N ASN A 19 -12.24 -20.03 -4.82
CA ASN A 19 -11.14 -20.71 -4.12
C ASN A 19 -9.79 -20.02 -4.35
N SER A 20 -9.64 -19.25 -5.42
CA SER A 20 -8.45 -18.43 -5.65
C SER A 20 -8.43 -17.12 -4.85
N ILE A 21 -9.54 -16.76 -4.21
CA ILE A 21 -9.70 -15.52 -3.45
C ILE A 21 -9.48 -15.81 -1.97
N PRO A 22 -8.53 -15.13 -1.30
CA PRO A 22 -8.25 -15.37 0.11
C PRO A 22 -9.45 -15.01 1.01
N ASN A 23 -9.64 -15.79 2.08
CA ASN A 23 -10.55 -15.49 3.20
C ASN A 23 -12.06 -15.35 2.89
N VAL A 24 -12.52 -15.80 1.72
CA VAL A 24 -13.94 -15.78 1.36
C VAL A 24 -14.75 -16.73 2.25
N ARG A 25 -15.75 -16.19 2.97
CA ARG A 25 -16.68 -16.97 3.81
C ARG A 25 -18.03 -17.13 3.11
N TYR A 26 -18.85 -18.06 3.60
CA TYR A 26 -20.15 -18.35 2.98
C TYR A 26 -21.12 -17.16 2.94
N ASN A 27 -21.00 -16.23 3.90
CA ASN A 27 -21.79 -15.00 3.99
C ASN A 27 -21.13 -13.78 3.33
N SER A 28 -19.90 -13.90 2.84
CA SER A 28 -19.22 -12.80 2.20
C SER A 28 -19.93 -12.41 0.90
N ASN A 29 -20.07 -11.11 0.70
CA ASN A 29 -20.49 -10.54 -0.56
C ASN A 29 -19.29 -10.43 -1.50
N VAL A 30 -19.52 -10.70 -2.78
CA VAL A 30 -18.56 -10.38 -3.83
C VAL A 30 -19.16 -9.27 -4.69
N PHE A 31 -18.43 -8.17 -4.80
CA PHE A 31 -18.77 -7.02 -5.62
C PHE A 31 -17.82 -6.87 -6.79
N PHE A 32 -18.36 -6.43 -7.92
CA PHE A 32 -17.64 -6.23 -9.17
C PHE A 32 -17.66 -4.76 -9.55
N VAL A 33 -16.49 -4.19 -9.86
CA VAL A 33 -16.33 -2.77 -10.17
C VAL A 33 -15.59 -2.61 -11.48
N ASP A 34 -16.14 -1.81 -12.38
CA ASP A 34 -15.54 -1.52 -13.69
C ASP A 34 -16.02 -0.15 -14.16
N SER A 35 -15.13 0.84 -14.20
CA SER A 35 -15.49 2.19 -14.64
C SER A 35 -15.54 2.31 -16.17
N GLY A 36 -14.99 1.32 -16.89
CA GLY A 36 -14.99 1.26 -18.35
C GLY A 36 -16.19 0.50 -18.93
N HIS A 37 -16.98 -0.19 -18.12
CA HIS A 37 -18.14 -0.95 -18.59
C HIS A 37 -19.32 -0.04 -18.94
N THR A 38 -19.99 -0.27 -20.06
CA THR A 38 -21.09 0.59 -20.54
C THR A 38 -22.31 0.62 -19.62
N ASN A 39 -22.50 -0.44 -18.83
CA ASN A 39 -23.59 -0.57 -17.86
C ASN A 39 -23.13 -0.32 -16.41
N ALA A 40 -21.93 0.24 -16.20
CA ALA A 40 -21.47 0.55 -14.86
C ALA A 40 -22.34 1.64 -14.24
N LEU A 41 -22.77 1.44 -13.00
CA LEU A 41 -23.65 2.39 -12.32
C LEU A 41 -23.48 2.34 -10.79
N ASP A 42 -23.46 3.53 -10.19
CA ASP A 42 -23.56 3.74 -8.74
C ASP A 42 -24.93 4.34 -8.41
N ALA A 43 -25.88 3.50 -7.99
CA ALA A 43 -27.25 3.94 -7.71
C ALA A 43 -27.77 3.32 -6.40
N ALA A 44 -28.04 4.17 -5.41
CA ALA A 44 -28.42 3.78 -4.05
C ALA A 44 -29.67 2.88 -3.96
N ASP A 45 -30.59 3.00 -4.92
CA ASP A 45 -31.89 2.30 -4.92
C ASP A 45 -31.93 1.05 -5.83
N GLU A 46 -30.80 0.68 -6.44
CA GLU A 46 -30.74 -0.45 -7.38
C GLU A 46 -29.94 -1.63 -6.80
N SER A 47 -30.56 -2.81 -6.82
CA SER A 47 -30.01 -4.03 -6.21
C SER A 47 -29.31 -4.96 -7.21
N GLU A 48 -29.43 -4.66 -8.51
CA GLU A 48 -28.91 -5.53 -9.57
C GLU A 48 -27.41 -5.32 -9.84
N HIS A 49 -26.91 -4.11 -9.62
CA HIS A 49 -25.52 -3.73 -9.89
C HIS A 49 -24.54 -4.28 -8.85
N GLY A 50 -23.28 -4.42 -9.26
CA GLY A 50 -22.19 -4.97 -8.46
C GLY A 50 -22.28 -6.48 -8.25
N SER A 51 -23.29 -7.17 -8.80
CA SER A 51 -23.44 -8.63 -8.66
C SER A 51 -22.68 -9.44 -9.71
N GLY A 52 -22.13 -8.79 -10.75
CA GLY A 52 -21.35 -9.43 -11.81
C GLY A 52 -20.81 -8.41 -12.80
N TRP A 53 -19.98 -8.87 -13.75
CA TRP A 53 -19.33 -8.01 -14.75
C TRP A 53 -20.28 -7.35 -15.76
N GLU A 54 -21.48 -7.89 -15.98
CA GLU A 54 -22.46 -7.31 -16.92
C GLU A 54 -23.16 -6.06 -16.37
N LEU A 55 -23.24 -5.96 -15.04
CA LEU A 55 -23.83 -4.85 -14.29
C LEU A 55 -22.91 -4.53 -13.10
N PRO A 56 -21.68 -4.05 -13.32
CA PRO A 56 -20.74 -3.75 -12.25
C PRO A 56 -21.08 -2.39 -11.60
N PHE A 57 -20.54 -2.12 -10.42
CA PHE A 57 -20.49 -0.76 -9.89
C PHE A 57 -19.48 0.08 -10.70
N ALA A 58 -19.69 1.39 -10.76
CA ALA A 58 -18.82 2.30 -11.48
C ALA A 58 -17.60 2.71 -10.65
N THR A 59 -17.75 2.85 -9.33
CA THR A 59 -16.66 3.25 -8.44
C THR A 59 -16.41 2.27 -7.29
N LEU A 60 -15.16 2.22 -6.86
CA LEU A 60 -14.71 1.48 -5.68
C LEU A 60 -15.34 2.07 -4.41
N ASN A 61 -15.42 3.40 -4.30
CA ASN A 61 -15.99 4.06 -3.14
C ASN A 61 -17.45 3.63 -2.90
N TYR A 62 -18.23 3.53 -3.98
CA TYR A 62 -19.59 3.03 -3.89
C TYR A 62 -19.62 1.55 -3.52
N ALA A 63 -18.77 0.71 -4.12
CA ALA A 63 -18.69 -0.71 -3.78
C ALA A 63 -18.40 -0.96 -2.29
N ILE A 64 -17.48 -0.18 -1.69
CA ILE A 64 -17.17 -0.25 -0.26
C ILE A 64 -18.40 0.07 0.59
N SER A 65 -19.21 1.07 0.18
CA SER A 65 -20.43 1.43 0.91
C SER A 65 -21.48 0.32 0.96
N ARG A 66 -21.37 -0.67 0.06
CA ARG A 66 -22.23 -1.86 0.00
C ARG A 66 -21.69 -3.02 0.81
N CYS A 67 -20.43 -2.98 1.23
CA CYS A 67 -19.86 -3.98 2.12
C CYS A 67 -20.43 -3.90 3.52
N THR A 68 -20.45 -5.05 4.19
CA THR A 68 -20.76 -5.17 5.60
C THR A 68 -19.47 -5.44 6.38
N ALA A 69 -19.21 -4.64 7.40
CA ALA A 69 -18.03 -4.79 8.25
C ALA A 69 -17.93 -6.22 8.83
N ASP A 70 -16.70 -6.73 8.89
CA ASP A 70 -16.31 -8.04 9.42
C ASP A 70 -16.92 -9.26 8.70
N GLN A 71 -17.59 -9.07 7.57
CA GLN A 71 -18.12 -10.17 6.76
C GLN A 71 -17.09 -10.76 5.79
N ASN A 72 -15.87 -10.22 5.74
CA ASN A 72 -14.84 -10.61 4.77
C ASN A 72 -15.33 -10.42 3.33
N ASP A 73 -16.03 -9.30 3.10
CA ASP A 73 -16.54 -8.95 1.79
C ASP A 73 -15.38 -8.66 0.83
N VAL A 74 -15.61 -8.99 -0.45
CA VAL A 74 -14.61 -8.94 -1.50
C VAL A 74 -15.05 -8.02 -2.60
N ILE A 75 -14.17 -7.12 -3.02
CA ILE A 75 -14.36 -6.22 -4.16
C ILE A 75 -13.34 -6.58 -5.23
N LEU A 76 -13.82 -6.91 -6.42
CA LEU A 76 -13.01 -7.20 -7.60
C LEU A 76 -13.05 -5.99 -8.55
N LEU A 77 -11.89 -5.41 -8.83
CA LEU A 77 -11.75 -4.33 -9.80
C LEU A 77 -11.37 -4.91 -11.16
N ALA A 78 -12.10 -4.54 -12.21
CA ALA A 78 -11.85 -5.03 -13.57
C ALA A 78 -10.46 -4.64 -14.09
N PRO A 79 -9.88 -5.44 -15.01
CA PRO A 79 -8.71 -5.02 -15.75
C PRO A 79 -8.96 -3.70 -16.50
N GLY A 80 -8.09 -2.71 -16.30
CA GLY A 80 -8.20 -1.38 -16.91
C GLY A 80 -9.21 -0.45 -16.25
N HIS A 81 -9.84 -0.84 -15.14
CA HIS A 81 -10.64 0.07 -14.32
C HIS A 81 -9.77 1.27 -13.89
N ALA A 82 -10.31 2.48 -14.05
CA ALA A 82 -9.61 3.72 -13.74
C ALA A 82 -10.51 4.70 -12.99
N GLU A 83 -9.97 5.33 -11.95
CA GLU A 83 -10.61 6.39 -11.17
C GLU A 83 -9.64 7.55 -10.93
N THR A 84 -10.19 8.76 -10.85
CA THR A 84 -9.44 9.98 -10.53
C THR A 84 -9.89 10.54 -9.19
N LEU A 85 -8.97 10.59 -8.24
CA LEU A 85 -9.22 11.02 -6.87
C LEU A 85 -8.71 12.45 -6.69
N SER A 86 -9.54 13.31 -6.11
CA SER A 86 -9.22 14.73 -5.91
C SER A 86 -9.75 15.31 -4.60
N THR A 87 -10.43 14.52 -3.78
CA THR A 87 -11.01 14.95 -2.50
C THR A 87 -10.61 14.03 -1.36
N THR A 88 -10.55 14.58 -0.16
CA THR A 88 -10.22 13.84 1.07
C THR A 88 -11.32 12.86 1.40
N ALA A 89 -10.99 11.57 1.37
CA ALA A 89 -11.90 10.51 1.77
C ALA A 89 -12.13 10.52 3.29
N THR A 90 -13.39 10.56 3.71
CA THR A 90 -13.80 10.47 5.13
C THR A 90 -14.75 9.30 5.42
N ALA A 91 -15.39 8.75 4.39
CA ALA A 91 -16.24 7.56 4.44
C ALA A 91 -16.44 7.01 3.03
N SER A 92 -16.96 5.80 2.91
CA SER A 92 -17.44 5.27 1.63
C SER A 92 -18.81 5.84 1.25
N GLY A 93 -19.13 5.91 -0.04
CA GLY A 93 -20.42 6.41 -0.48
C GLY A 93 -20.54 6.66 -1.98
N THR A 94 -21.39 7.60 -2.36
CA THR A 94 -21.67 7.94 -3.77
C THR A 94 -20.74 9.01 -4.35
N THR A 95 -19.81 9.55 -3.55
CA THR A 95 -18.79 10.48 -4.05
C THR A 95 -17.83 9.71 -4.95
N ILE A 96 -17.59 10.24 -6.16
CA ILE A 96 -16.80 9.56 -7.21
C ILE A 96 -15.33 10.02 -7.26
N THR A 97 -14.93 10.97 -6.42
CA THR A 97 -13.60 11.61 -6.42
C THR A 97 -12.77 11.28 -5.18
N GLU A 98 -13.21 10.32 -4.38
CA GLU A 98 -12.56 9.88 -3.14
C GLU A 98 -12.74 8.38 -2.97
N VAL A 99 -11.86 7.74 -2.20
CA VAL A 99 -12.01 6.34 -1.79
C VAL A 99 -11.77 6.25 -0.29
N GLY A 100 -12.84 6.03 0.47
CA GLY A 100 -12.77 5.80 1.92
C GLY A 100 -13.09 4.35 2.27
N VAL A 101 -12.11 3.57 2.70
CA VAL A 101 -12.30 2.18 3.12
C VAL A 101 -12.73 2.12 4.58
N ASP A 102 -14.02 2.37 4.83
CA ASP A 102 -14.62 2.52 6.17
C ASP A 102 -15.37 1.27 6.65
N LYS A 103 -15.11 0.10 6.05
CA LYS A 103 -15.68 -1.20 6.41
C LYS A 103 -14.56 -2.18 6.76
N ALA A 104 -14.58 -2.68 7.99
CA ALA A 104 -13.57 -3.61 8.47
C ALA A 104 -13.62 -4.96 7.75
N GLY A 105 -12.47 -5.59 7.57
CA GLY A 105 -12.36 -6.93 6.99
C GLY A 105 -12.59 -6.99 5.48
N VAL A 106 -12.60 -5.88 4.75
CA VAL A 106 -12.83 -5.89 3.29
C VAL A 106 -11.54 -6.20 2.53
N SER A 107 -11.63 -7.03 1.50
CA SER A 107 -10.54 -7.28 0.55
C SER A 107 -10.85 -6.63 -0.80
N ILE A 108 -9.95 -5.77 -1.28
CA ILE A 108 -10.03 -5.08 -2.57
C ILE A 108 -8.94 -5.66 -3.47
N LEU A 109 -9.34 -6.30 -4.56
CA LEU A 109 -8.42 -7.02 -5.44
C LEU A 109 -8.53 -6.47 -6.86
N GLY A 110 -7.42 -5.94 -7.34
CA GLY A 110 -7.26 -5.58 -8.73
C GLY A 110 -7.07 -6.79 -9.62
N LEU A 111 -7.79 -6.83 -10.74
CA LEU A 111 -7.58 -7.82 -11.78
C LEU A 111 -6.78 -7.23 -12.94
N GLY A 112 -6.05 -8.08 -13.64
CA GLY A 112 -5.20 -7.66 -14.75
C GLY A 112 -3.72 -7.58 -14.38
N THR A 113 -2.90 -7.32 -15.40
CA THR A 113 -1.44 -7.40 -15.31
C THR A 113 -0.79 -6.20 -16.00
N ALA A 114 0.38 -5.79 -15.52
CA ALA A 114 1.14 -4.67 -16.06
C ALA A 114 0.27 -3.39 -16.16
N SER A 115 0.04 -2.88 -17.37
CA SER A 115 -0.74 -1.66 -17.64
C SER A 115 -2.26 -1.86 -17.55
N LEU A 116 -2.74 -3.11 -17.49
CA LEU A 116 -4.16 -3.42 -17.32
C LEU A 116 -4.55 -3.59 -15.84
N ARG A 117 -3.63 -3.37 -14.90
CA ARG A 117 -4.01 -3.29 -13.48
C ARG A 117 -4.91 -2.06 -13.26
N PRO A 118 -5.88 -2.12 -12.33
CA PRO A 118 -6.71 -0.96 -12.02
C PRO A 118 -5.85 0.20 -11.55
N THR A 119 -6.18 1.41 -12.01
CA THR A 119 -5.35 2.60 -11.81
C THR A 119 -6.13 3.71 -11.14
N PHE A 120 -5.62 4.20 -10.01
CA PHE A 120 -6.10 5.39 -9.34
C PHE A 120 -5.13 6.53 -9.59
N THR A 121 -5.65 7.63 -10.13
CA THR A 121 -4.89 8.85 -10.43
C THR A 121 -5.24 9.92 -9.41
N LEU A 122 -4.26 10.44 -8.69
CA LEU A 122 -4.45 11.42 -7.63
C LEU A 122 -4.16 12.80 -8.20
N SER A 123 -5.22 13.58 -8.44
CA SER A 123 -5.16 14.82 -9.23
C SER A 123 -5.31 16.09 -8.39
N ALA A 124 -5.27 15.98 -7.07
CA ALA A 124 -5.26 17.11 -6.12
C ALA A 124 -4.63 16.66 -4.81
N VAL A 125 -4.10 17.61 -4.03
CA VAL A 125 -3.37 17.34 -2.76
C VAL A 125 -4.21 16.53 -1.78
N ALA A 126 -5.53 16.75 -1.81
CA ALA A 126 -6.50 16.07 -0.97
C ALA A 126 -6.89 14.66 -1.46
N GLY A 127 -6.57 14.29 -2.70
CA GLY A 127 -6.93 13.01 -3.28
C GLY A 127 -6.09 11.89 -2.68
N GLN A 128 -6.72 10.83 -2.19
CA GLN A 128 -6.04 9.71 -1.53
C GLN A 128 -6.97 8.49 -1.49
N ILE A 129 -6.39 7.30 -1.28
CA ILE A 129 -7.13 6.14 -0.79
C ILE A 129 -6.95 6.10 0.73
N ALA A 130 -8.01 6.41 1.49
CA ALA A 130 -7.96 6.38 2.95
C ALA A 130 -8.49 5.05 3.47
N VAL A 131 -7.65 4.29 4.17
CA VAL A 131 -8.09 3.14 4.96
C VAL A 131 -8.52 3.66 6.33
N LEU A 132 -9.79 3.42 6.66
CA LEU A 132 -10.47 3.98 7.83
C LEU A 132 -11.00 2.89 8.76
N ALA A 133 -10.63 1.63 8.51
CA ALA A 133 -11.11 0.46 9.24
C ALA A 133 -10.07 -0.68 9.23
N ALA A 134 -10.19 -1.56 10.23
CA ALA A 134 -9.23 -2.63 10.46
C ALA A 134 -9.37 -3.79 9.47
N ASN A 135 -8.31 -4.62 9.37
CA ASN A 135 -8.27 -5.86 8.61
C ASN A 135 -8.60 -5.70 7.11
N VAL A 136 -8.25 -4.55 6.53
CA VAL A 136 -8.44 -4.26 5.11
C VAL A 136 -7.26 -4.82 4.30
N THR A 137 -7.56 -5.48 3.18
CA THR A 137 -6.52 -5.88 2.21
C THR A 137 -6.72 -5.12 0.90
N ILE A 138 -5.66 -4.51 0.38
CA ILE A 138 -5.61 -3.90 -0.94
C ILE A 138 -4.54 -4.62 -1.75
N GLU A 139 -4.93 -5.25 -2.87
CA GLU A 139 -4.03 -6.05 -3.69
C GLU A 139 -4.07 -5.67 -5.18
N ASN A 140 -2.89 -5.61 -5.80
CA ASN A 140 -2.69 -5.50 -7.25
C ASN A 140 -3.27 -4.22 -7.88
N ILE A 141 -3.10 -3.07 -7.23
CA ILE A 141 -3.56 -1.77 -7.72
C ILE A 141 -2.37 -0.87 -8.10
N LEU A 142 -2.58 -0.02 -9.11
CA LEU A 142 -1.72 1.09 -9.49
C LEU A 142 -2.20 2.40 -8.87
N MET A 143 -1.30 3.11 -8.20
CA MET A 143 -1.54 4.46 -7.69
C MET A 143 -0.53 5.41 -8.32
N VAL A 144 -1.05 6.51 -8.88
CA VAL A 144 -0.27 7.46 -9.68
C VAL A 144 -0.59 8.88 -9.23
N SER A 145 0.42 9.64 -8.84
CA SER A 145 0.25 11.08 -8.63
C SER A 145 0.20 11.83 -9.97
N ASP A 146 -0.71 12.78 -10.13
CA ASP A 146 -0.77 13.70 -11.27
C ASP A 146 -0.64 15.18 -10.83
N ILE A 147 -0.14 15.39 -9.60
CA ILE A 147 0.12 16.72 -9.03
C ILE A 147 1.45 16.75 -8.26
N GLU A 148 1.99 17.95 -8.14
CA GLU A 148 3.14 18.25 -7.27
C GLU A 148 2.70 18.27 -5.80
N ASP A 149 3.61 17.97 -4.89
CA ASP A 149 3.42 17.97 -3.43
C ASP A 149 2.16 17.21 -2.96
N LEU A 150 1.85 16.08 -3.58
CA LEU A 150 0.78 15.21 -3.07
C LEU A 150 1.16 14.73 -1.67
N THR A 151 0.26 14.86 -0.69
CA THR A 151 0.58 14.51 0.71
C THR A 151 0.87 13.01 0.84
N ASP A 152 -0.06 12.19 0.36
CA ASP A 152 0.07 10.74 0.35
C ASP A 152 -0.81 10.09 -0.71
N MET A 153 -0.46 8.87 -1.13
CA MET A 153 -1.33 8.09 -2.03
C MET A 153 -2.29 7.19 -1.25
N VAL A 154 -1.78 6.58 -0.18
CA VAL A 154 -2.56 5.77 0.75
C VAL A 154 -2.31 6.27 2.16
N THR A 155 -3.38 6.62 2.85
CA THR A 155 -3.37 6.85 4.29
C THR A 155 -3.92 5.60 4.99
N LEU A 156 -3.17 5.07 5.94
CA LEU A 156 -3.69 4.15 6.96
C LEU A 156 -4.00 4.97 8.22
N ASP A 157 -5.29 5.28 8.43
CA ASP A 157 -5.74 6.05 9.60
C ASP A 157 -5.60 5.21 10.89
N ALA A 158 -5.79 5.82 12.05
CA ALA A 158 -5.66 5.24 13.38
C ALA A 158 -6.55 4.01 13.64
N SER A 159 -7.53 3.73 12.77
CA SER A 159 -8.39 2.53 12.86
C SER A 159 -7.96 1.39 11.92
N SER A 160 -6.80 1.48 11.29
CA SER A 160 -6.36 0.59 10.21
C SER A 160 -5.52 -0.61 10.66
N ASP A 161 -5.67 -1.05 11.90
CA ASP A 161 -4.94 -2.22 12.41
C ASP A 161 -5.13 -3.43 11.50
N GLY A 162 -4.05 -4.18 11.25
CA GLY A 162 -4.09 -5.36 10.39
C GLY A 162 -4.26 -5.05 8.89
N ALA A 163 -4.10 -3.79 8.46
CA ALA A 163 -4.15 -3.44 7.05
C ALA A 163 -3.00 -4.10 6.26
N THR A 164 -3.33 -4.62 5.07
CA THR A 164 -2.38 -5.28 4.17
C THR A 164 -2.38 -4.60 2.81
N LEU A 165 -1.23 -4.11 2.37
CA LEU A 165 -0.98 -3.65 1.01
C LEU A 165 -0.12 -4.70 0.30
N LYS A 166 -0.63 -5.30 -0.78
CA LYS A 166 0.02 -6.44 -1.42
C LYS A 166 0.13 -6.29 -2.92
N ASN A 167 1.31 -6.49 -3.48
CA ASN A 167 1.54 -6.42 -4.94
C ASN A 167 1.06 -5.09 -5.59
N CYS A 168 0.98 -4.02 -4.81
CA CYS A 168 0.59 -2.70 -5.29
C CYS A 168 1.80 -1.95 -5.86
N GLU A 169 1.54 -0.95 -6.69
CA GLU A 169 2.60 -0.06 -7.18
C GLU A 169 2.19 1.40 -7.03
N PHE A 170 3.14 2.17 -6.53
CA PHE A 170 3.05 3.59 -6.24
C PHE A 170 4.07 4.29 -7.12
N ARG A 171 3.64 5.29 -7.89
CA ARG A 171 4.54 6.06 -8.73
C ARG A 171 4.15 7.51 -8.87
N ASP A 172 5.15 8.37 -8.94
CA ASP A 172 4.94 9.75 -9.36
C ASP A 172 4.54 9.78 -10.84
N GLY A 173 3.78 10.80 -11.24
CA GLY A 173 3.39 11.01 -12.64
C GLY A 173 4.51 11.58 -13.52
N GLY A 174 5.61 12.02 -12.92
CA GLY A 174 6.75 12.67 -13.56
C GLY A 174 7.60 13.46 -12.56
N ALA A 175 8.60 14.18 -13.06
CA ALA A 175 9.60 14.89 -12.26
C ALA A 175 9.10 16.17 -11.52
N SER A 176 7.81 16.45 -11.55
CA SER A 176 7.17 17.59 -10.84
C SER A 176 5.76 17.17 -10.40
N LYS A 177 5.67 15.91 -9.98
CA LYS A 177 4.44 15.19 -9.65
C LYS A 177 4.66 14.30 -8.43
N GLU A 178 5.55 14.77 -7.56
CA GLU A 178 6.07 14.07 -6.42
C GLU A 178 5.03 13.88 -5.32
N VAL A 179 5.30 12.89 -4.49
CA VAL A 179 4.50 12.58 -3.31
C VAL A 179 5.38 12.68 -2.08
N ILE A 180 4.90 13.39 -1.07
CA ILE A 180 5.60 13.55 0.20
C ILE A 180 5.76 12.18 0.86
N ALA A 181 4.68 11.42 1.08
CA ALA A 181 4.76 10.05 1.58
C ALA A 181 3.84 9.12 0.79
N MET A 182 4.36 8.18 -0.02
CA MET A 182 3.48 7.34 -0.86
C MET A 182 2.48 6.52 -0.01
N VAL A 183 2.93 5.97 1.11
CA VAL A 183 2.09 5.37 2.15
C VAL A 183 2.36 6.08 3.47
N ASP A 184 1.33 6.70 4.04
CA ASP A 184 1.38 7.32 5.36
C ASP A 184 0.57 6.50 6.37
N ILE A 185 1.20 6.17 7.50
CA ILE A 185 0.65 5.28 8.53
C ILE A 185 0.56 6.06 9.84
N ALA A 186 -0.67 6.22 10.32
CA ALA A 186 -0.96 6.92 11.56
C ALA A 186 -0.26 6.28 12.77
N THR A 187 -0.18 7.03 13.86
CA THR A 187 0.29 6.48 15.14
C THR A 187 -0.70 5.45 15.67
N THR A 188 -0.18 4.53 16.50
CA THR A 188 -0.93 3.45 17.16
C THR A 188 -1.58 2.44 16.20
N VAL A 189 -1.11 2.35 14.95
CA VAL A 189 -1.55 1.34 14.00
C VAL A 189 -0.64 0.12 14.08
N ASP A 190 -1.24 -1.03 14.39
CA ASP A 190 -0.56 -2.30 14.61
C ASP A 190 -0.80 -3.29 13.46
N ASP A 191 0.06 -4.31 13.36
CA ASP A 191 -0.10 -5.48 12.48
C ASP A 191 -0.19 -5.12 10.98
N VAL A 192 0.38 -3.99 10.57
CA VAL A 192 0.43 -3.57 9.15
C VAL A 192 1.34 -4.48 8.35
N ALA A 193 0.89 -4.92 7.18
CA ALA A 193 1.71 -5.69 6.24
C ALA A 193 1.82 -4.96 4.88
N ILE A 194 3.05 -4.73 4.42
CA ILE A 194 3.34 -4.20 3.09
C ILE A 194 4.22 -5.22 2.39
N GLU A 195 3.66 -5.91 1.39
CA GLU A 195 4.24 -7.12 0.82
C GLU A 195 4.28 -7.09 -0.71
N GLY A 196 5.46 -7.28 -1.31
CA GLY A 196 5.56 -7.35 -2.78
C GLY A 196 5.26 -6.03 -3.50
N CYS A 197 5.22 -4.91 -2.78
CA CYS A 197 4.88 -3.60 -3.32
C CYS A 197 6.06 -2.94 -4.02
N ARG A 198 5.77 -2.06 -4.98
CA ARG A 198 6.78 -1.31 -5.73
C ARG A 198 6.57 0.19 -5.58
N PHE A 199 7.63 0.92 -5.29
CA PHE A 199 7.60 2.36 -5.06
C PHE A 199 8.58 3.05 -5.99
N PHE A 200 8.10 3.99 -6.79
CA PHE A 200 8.89 4.70 -7.78
C PHE A 200 8.72 6.21 -7.64
N SER A 201 9.76 6.89 -7.20
CA SER A 201 9.84 8.33 -7.37
C SER A 201 10.81 8.65 -8.50
N THR A 202 10.33 9.44 -9.46
CA THR A 202 11.15 9.96 -10.57
C THR A 202 11.70 11.35 -10.29
N ASP A 203 11.38 11.87 -9.12
CA ASP A 203 11.74 13.21 -8.75
C ASP A 203 13.26 13.32 -8.53
N THR A 204 13.76 14.49 -8.90
CA THR A 204 15.14 14.95 -8.65
C THR A 204 15.15 16.11 -7.66
N ASN A 205 13.97 16.47 -7.14
CA ASN A 205 13.74 17.49 -6.14
C ASN A 205 13.48 16.82 -4.78
N SER A 206 13.79 17.54 -3.71
CA SER A 206 13.88 17.00 -2.35
C SER A 206 12.56 17.06 -1.59
N ALA A 207 11.38 17.08 -2.21
CA ALA A 207 10.11 17.15 -1.48
C ALA A 207 9.58 15.77 -1.06
N GLY A 208 9.94 14.70 -1.77
CA GLY A 208 9.64 13.33 -1.37
C GLY A 208 10.27 12.98 -0.01
N LEU A 209 9.45 12.73 0.99
CA LEU A 209 9.88 12.39 2.36
C LEU A 209 10.20 10.90 2.48
N ALA A 210 9.26 10.04 2.07
CA ALA A 210 9.38 8.59 2.20
C ALA A 210 8.50 7.80 1.21
N ALA A 211 8.89 6.55 0.94
CA ALA A 211 7.98 5.60 0.30
C ALA A 211 6.94 5.10 1.33
N ILE A 212 7.40 4.77 2.53
CA ILE A 212 6.56 4.33 3.65
C ILE A 212 6.94 5.16 4.88
N ARG A 213 5.96 5.87 5.45
CA ARG A 213 6.14 6.66 6.68
C ARG A 213 5.24 6.14 7.79
N PHE A 214 5.82 5.93 8.98
CA PHE A 214 5.08 5.82 10.24
C PHE A 214 5.15 7.14 10.99
N VAL A 215 4.00 7.77 11.24
CA VAL A 215 3.92 9.08 11.92
C VAL A 215 4.26 8.98 13.40
N GLY A 216 4.15 7.80 14.01
CA GLY A 216 4.34 7.61 15.43
C GLY A 216 4.60 6.17 15.83
N THR A 217 3.99 5.74 16.93
CA THR A 217 4.20 4.39 17.49
C THR A 217 3.39 3.35 16.75
N GLY A 218 3.79 2.09 16.84
CA GLY A 218 3.03 0.95 16.31
C GLY A 218 3.71 -0.36 16.69
N ALA A 219 3.10 -1.49 16.34
CA ALA A 219 3.65 -2.80 16.64
C ALA A 219 3.45 -3.81 15.52
N ARG A 220 4.37 -4.77 15.42
CA ARG A 220 4.29 -5.97 14.57
C ARG A 220 4.11 -5.66 13.07
N ALA A 221 4.54 -4.49 12.63
CA ALA A 221 4.53 -4.15 11.21
C ALA A 221 5.53 -5.02 10.43
N VAL A 222 5.12 -5.46 9.24
CA VAL A 222 5.92 -6.28 8.33
C VAL A 222 6.06 -5.58 6.99
N ILE A 223 7.30 -5.32 6.57
CA ILE A 223 7.63 -4.76 5.26
C ILE A 223 8.56 -5.74 4.57
N LYS A 224 8.05 -6.42 3.53
CA LYS A 224 8.81 -7.50 2.90
C LYS A 224 8.64 -7.58 1.39
N ASP A 225 9.66 -8.11 0.73
CA ASP A 225 9.66 -8.40 -0.70
C ASP A 225 9.33 -7.16 -1.56
N CYS A 226 9.60 -5.96 -1.04
CA CYS A 226 9.30 -4.70 -1.73
C CYS A 226 10.50 -4.22 -2.57
N PHE A 227 10.20 -3.49 -3.63
CA PHE A 227 11.18 -2.76 -4.42
C PHE A 227 10.93 -1.26 -4.31
N MET A 228 11.94 -0.49 -3.93
CA MET A 228 11.83 0.97 -3.76
C MET A 228 12.94 1.66 -4.55
N ARG A 229 12.57 2.60 -5.42
CA ARG A 229 13.53 3.44 -6.14
C ARG A 229 13.03 4.87 -6.16
N GLY A 230 13.80 5.79 -5.59
CA GLY A 230 13.39 7.19 -5.53
C GLY A 230 14.38 8.08 -4.80
N ASP A 231 14.13 9.38 -4.84
CA ASP A 231 14.76 10.37 -3.97
C ASP A 231 13.84 10.58 -2.77
N PHE A 232 14.21 10.02 -1.61
CA PHE A 232 13.46 10.14 -0.36
C PHE A 232 14.32 10.86 0.67
N ASN A 233 14.02 12.14 0.90
CA ASN A 233 14.86 13.09 1.63
C ASN A 233 15.06 12.78 3.13
N THR A 234 14.24 11.88 3.69
CA THR A 234 14.30 11.47 5.08
C THR A 234 14.73 10.02 5.16
N ALA A 235 13.91 9.11 4.63
CA ALA A 235 14.29 7.73 4.37
C ALA A 235 13.27 7.06 3.43
N ALA A 236 13.63 6.00 2.71
CA ALA A 236 12.65 5.22 1.95
C ALA A 236 11.60 4.56 2.89
N ILE A 237 12.06 4.00 4.02
CA ILE A 237 11.23 3.54 5.13
C ILE A 237 11.54 4.40 6.35
N GLU A 238 10.62 5.30 6.69
CA GLU A 238 10.76 6.28 7.77
C GLU A 238 9.88 5.94 8.97
N ALA A 239 10.50 5.75 10.14
CA ALA A 239 9.81 5.46 11.40
C ALA A 239 10.62 5.98 12.62
N SER A 240 11.22 7.17 12.52
CA SER A 240 11.98 7.77 13.62
C SER A 240 11.11 8.57 14.60
N ALA A 241 9.88 8.95 14.19
CA ALA A 241 8.97 9.78 14.97
C ALA A 241 8.39 9.09 16.22
N GLY A 242 8.24 7.76 16.19
CA GLY A 242 7.72 6.97 17.30
C GLY A 242 8.31 5.56 17.31
N GLN A 243 8.18 4.89 18.46
CA GLN A 243 8.74 3.55 18.62
C GLN A 243 7.86 2.54 17.88
N LEU A 244 8.45 1.83 16.92
CA LEU A 244 7.88 0.59 16.40
C LEU A 244 8.38 -0.59 17.23
N THR A 245 7.47 -1.44 17.70
CA THR A 245 7.82 -2.66 18.45
C THR A 245 7.59 -3.90 17.60
N ASP A 246 8.52 -4.85 17.67
CA ASP A 246 8.50 -6.12 16.93
C ASP A 246 8.33 -5.95 15.41
N VAL A 247 8.92 -4.90 14.83
CA VAL A 247 8.89 -4.63 13.39
C VAL A 247 9.74 -5.65 12.63
N LEU A 248 9.31 -6.05 11.44
CA LEU A 248 10.06 -6.93 10.55
C LEU A 248 10.22 -6.30 9.17
N ILE A 249 11.44 -5.82 8.88
CA ILE A 249 11.81 -5.26 7.56
C ILE A 249 12.75 -6.25 6.89
N LYS A 250 12.30 -6.95 5.86
CA LYS A 250 13.07 -8.06 5.30
C LYS A 250 12.96 -8.27 3.81
N ASP A 251 14.02 -8.79 3.20
CA ASP A 251 14.03 -9.22 1.79
C ASP A 251 13.60 -8.10 0.81
N ASN A 252 13.93 -6.84 1.13
CA ASN A 252 13.62 -5.69 0.27
C ASN A 252 14.84 -5.25 -0.56
N ASP A 253 14.57 -4.66 -1.72
CA ASP A 253 15.55 -3.93 -2.56
C ASP A 253 15.22 -2.44 -2.50
N ILE A 254 16.08 -1.65 -1.86
CA ILE A 254 15.84 -0.24 -1.55
C ILE A 254 16.95 0.59 -2.15
N ASN A 255 16.62 1.37 -3.16
CA ASN A 255 17.51 2.32 -3.81
C ASN A 255 17.02 3.74 -3.54
N ASN A 256 17.49 4.31 -2.42
CA ASN A 256 17.28 5.72 -2.12
C ASN A 256 18.45 6.54 -2.69
N ILE A 257 18.19 7.34 -3.71
CA ILE A 257 19.21 8.19 -4.35
C ILE A 257 19.38 9.55 -3.71
N ASP A 258 18.63 9.84 -2.64
CA ASP A 258 18.81 11.08 -1.89
C ASP A 258 20.28 11.23 -1.46
N ALA A 259 20.88 12.33 -1.85
CA ALA A 259 22.27 12.65 -1.55
C ALA A 259 22.43 13.49 -0.26
N ALA A 260 21.32 13.89 0.38
CA ALA A 260 21.34 14.74 1.58
C ALA A 260 21.32 13.94 2.87
N ALA A 261 20.34 13.05 3.06
CA ALA A 261 20.25 12.10 4.17
C ALA A 261 20.70 10.70 3.76
N GLY A 262 20.27 10.24 2.56
CA GLY A 262 20.67 8.96 1.98
C GLY A 262 20.29 7.73 2.80
N LEU A 263 19.26 7.84 3.65
CA LEU A 263 18.80 6.75 4.49
C LEU A 263 17.81 5.87 3.73
N ALA A 264 18.00 4.56 3.75
CA ALA A 264 17.03 3.60 3.23
C ALA A 264 16.01 3.21 4.31
N VAL A 265 16.48 2.97 5.53
CA VAL A 265 15.65 2.60 6.67
C VAL A 265 16.06 3.46 7.86
N ASN A 266 15.09 4.16 8.45
CA ASN A 266 15.33 4.99 9.62
C ASN A 266 14.30 4.68 10.72
N LEU A 267 14.72 3.84 11.67
CA LEU A 267 13.90 3.49 12.84
C LEU A 267 14.34 4.31 14.06
N LYS A 268 13.38 4.64 14.92
CA LYS A 268 13.67 5.22 16.23
C LYS A 268 14.61 4.32 17.03
N SER A 269 15.48 4.91 17.85
CA SER A 269 16.56 4.21 18.55
C SER A 269 16.12 3.13 19.54
N ASP A 270 14.86 3.16 19.99
CA ASP A 270 14.25 2.17 20.86
C ASP A 270 13.31 1.20 20.12
N ALA A 271 13.24 1.25 18.79
CA ALA A 271 12.47 0.29 18.01
C ALA A 271 13.00 -1.15 18.18
N THR A 272 12.10 -2.12 18.37
CA THR A 272 12.45 -3.54 18.52
C THR A 272 12.02 -4.34 17.30
N GLY A 273 12.63 -5.51 17.10
CA GLY A 273 12.30 -6.40 15.99
C GLY A 273 13.52 -6.79 15.17
N ALA A 274 13.37 -6.84 13.85
CA ALA A 274 14.39 -7.34 12.93
C ALA A 274 14.42 -6.56 11.61
N VAL A 275 15.61 -6.16 11.19
CA VAL A 275 15.90 -5.61 9.86
C VAL A 275 16.89 -6.56 9.20
N VAL A 276 16.46 -7.38 8.25
CA VAL A 276 17.28 -8.50 7.76
C VAL A 276 17.19 -8.75 6.25
N ARG A 277 18.30 -9.16 5.63
CA ARG A 277 18.35 -9.56 4.20
C ARG A 277 17.87 -8.48 3.23
N ASN A 278 18.12 -7.22 3.55
CA ASN A 278 17.80 -6.11 2.64
C ASN A 278 19.01 -5.77 1.77
N LEU A 279 18.77 -5.45 0.50
CA LEU A 279 19.74 -4.91 -0.44
C LEU A 279 19.51 -3.41 -0.56
N VAL A 280 20.54 -2.61 -0.29
CA VAL A 280 20.38 -1.18 -0.11
C VAL A 280 21.39 -0.37 -0.93
N PHE A 281 20.90 0.65 -1.61
CA PHE A 281 21.67 1.81 -2.04
C PHE A 281 21.19 3.05 -1.28
N GLY A 282 22.12 3.81 -0.70
CA GLY A 282 21.85 5.13 -0.11
C GLY A 282 22.70 6.20 -0.77
N GLY A 283 22.10 7.28 -1.27
CA GLY A 283 22.78 8.28 -2.09
C GLY A 283 23.75 9.20 -1.35
N LEU A 284 23.77 9.20 -0.02
CA LEU A 284 24.72 9.96 0.78
C LEU A 284 26.00 9.13 1.00
N ASP A 285 27.06 9.51 0.28
CA ASP A 285 28.40 8.97 0.46
C ASP A 285 28.79 8.94 1.95
N THR A 286 29.39 7.83 2.38
CA THR A 286 29.93 7.61 3.75
C THR A 286 28.90 7.53 4.90
N SER A 287 27.60 7.64 4.62
CA SER A 287 26.55 7.42 5.62
C SER A 287 26.12 5.95 5.68
N ALA A 288 25.70 5.47 6.84
CA ALA A 288 25.08 4.16 6.96
C ALA A 288 23.58 4.28 6.63
N PRO A 289 23.09 3.68 5.53
CA PRO A 289 21.72 3.90 5.09
C PRO A 289 20.67 3.14 5.93
N ILE A 290 21.08 2.26 6.85
CA ILE A 290 20.17 1.53 7.74
C ILE A 290 20.42 1.95 9.19
N VAL A 291 19.44 2.64 9.77
CA VAL A 291 19.39 3.03 11.19
C VAL A 291 18.36 2.15 11.90
N ALA A 292 18.84 1.19 12.69
CA ALA A 292 18.01 0.18 13.37
C ALA A 292 18.63 -0.24 14.72
N ALA A 293 18.91 0.72 15.59
CA ALA A 293 19.83 0.56 16.73
C ALA A 293 19.46 -0.53 17.75
N ALA A 294 18.16 -0.77 17.99
CA ALA A 294 17.66 -1.77 18.95
C ALA A 294 17.00 -2.99 18.27
N CYS A 295 17.11 -3.11 16.95
CA CYS A 295 16.62 -4.25 16.19
C CYS A 295 17.74 -5.28 15.96
N MET A 296 17.36 -6.54 15.80
CA MET A 296 18.24 -7.54 15.22
C MET A 296 18.56 -7.15 13.78
N ALA A 297 19.83 -6.93 13.46
CA ALA A 297 20.28 -6.66 12.10
C ALA A 297 21.17 -7.78 11.59
N CYS A 298 20.84 -8.35 10.42
CA CYS A 298 21.56 -9.49 9.86
C CYS A 298 21.43 -9.55 8.33
N GLU A 299 22.52 -9.84 7.63
CA GLU A 299 22.55 -10.04 6.17
C GLU A 299 22.00 -8.87 5.35
N ASN A 300 21.98 -7.66 5.90
CA ASN A 300 21.72 -6.47 5.10
C ASN A 300 23.00 -6.04 4.40
N TYR A 301 22.93 -5.82 3.10
CA TYR A 301 24.03 -5.34 2.29
C TYR A 301 23.70 -3.95 1.77
N ALA A 302 24.58 -2.99 2.03
CA ALA A 302 24.41 -1.61 1.61
C ALA A 302 25.65 -1.08 0.90
N THR A 303 25.45 -0.35 -0.20
CA THR A 303 26.48 0.51 -0.78
C THR A 303 25.96 1.95 -0.80
N THR A 304 26.87 2.91 -0.74
CA THR A 304 26.55 4.33 -0.97
C THR A 304 27.22 4.88 -2.22
N ILE A 305 28.02 4.06 -2.89
CA ILE A 305 28.77 4.44 -4.08
C ILE A 305 28.31 3.56 -5.24
N GLU A 306 27.90 4.22 -6.33
CA GLU A 306 27.62 3.52 -7.58
C GLU A 306 28.89 2.81 -8.04
N THR A 307 28.74 1.57 -8.55
CA THR A 307 29.84 0.69 -8.99
C THR A 307 30.59 -0.08 -7.90
N GLU A 308 30.31 0.15 -6.62
CA GLU A 308 30.84 -0.66 -5.53
C GLU A 308 29.87 -1.78 -5.11
N SER A 309 30.42 -2.87 -4.56
CA SER A 309 29.60 -3.91 -3.94
C SER A 309 29.22 -3.52 -2.52
N GLY A 310 28.05 -3.95 -2.06
CA GLY A 310 27.54 -3.61 -0.73
C GLY A 310 28.34 -4.23 0.42
N ASN A 311 28.53 -3.44 1.47
CA ASN A 311 29.07 -3.86 2.77
C ASN A 311 27.92 -4.26 3.72
N LEU A 312 28.24 -4.99 4.80
CA LEU A 312 27.25 -5.25 5.85
C LEU A 312 26.82 -3.93 6.53
N CYS A 313 25.51 -3.73 6.68
CA CYS A 313 24.94 -2.54 7.31
C CYS A 313 23.80 -2.90 8.30
N PRO A 314 23.98 -2.71 9.61
CA PRO A 314 25.17 -2.22 10.31
C PRO A 314 26.40 -3.14 10.13
N ALA A 315 27.57 -2.61 10.46
CA ALA A 315 28.80 -3.38 10.43
C ALA A 315 28.71 -4.64 11.30
N ALA A 316 29.42 -5.71 10.91
CA ALA A 316 29.46 -6.94 11.68
C ALA A 316 29.93 -6.66 13.11
N GLY A 317 29.17 -7.15 14.09
CA GLY A 317 29.57 -7.08 15.50
C GLY A 317 30.80 -7.93 15.79
N ASP A 318 31.50 -7.61 16.88
CA ASP A 318 32.51 -8.47 17.50
C ASP A 318 31.83 -9.31 18.59
N TRP A 319 31.94 -10.64 18.48
CA TRP A 319 31.21 -11.59 19.32
C TRP A 319 32.07 -12.04 20.49
N ALA A 320 33.28 -11.48 20.60
CA ALA A 320 34.22 -11.71 21.68
C ALA A 320 34.17 -10.54 22.69
N SER A 321 33.56 -10.79 23.84
CA SER A 321 33.92 -10.15 25.10
C SER A 321 34.60 -11.16 26.01
#